data_AF-A0A0D8XHU6-F1
#
_entry.id   AF-A0A0D8XHU6-F1
#
_cell.length_a   1.000
_cell.length_b   1.000
_cell.length_c   1.000
_cell.angle_alpha   90.00
_cell.angle_beta   90.00
_cell.angle_gamma   90.00
#
_symmetry.space_group_name_H-M   'P 1'
#
loop_
_entity.id
_entity.type
_entity.pdbx_description
1 polymer ?
#
loop_
_entity_poly.entity_id
_entity_poly.type
_entity_poly.pdbx_seq_one_letter_code
_entity_poly.pdbx_strand_id
1 'polypeptide(L)'
;MLISSLRPIRILITHSTKSCILILLLTITVFLLVIDYLEELYINKHTDRTSTELVELDSTASTDVKLLKESSSPSTLERTASGKAVTQLASLESIYNIWRARRRNETSHVDCGRVLNEDKDYVKLIVGKRPKLIPQVLDMNCSTIRGRLNPINLLKPLAFGVAHVRIVYESYQFVEDELISSYHPQNFFCYSVDKKSPAKFFNDINNLAECLPNVLISKQRFDITHGGKFMNHAFYSCLKSLISHSGWEYAILLQVNLSRVKM
;
A
#
# COMPACT_ATOMS: atom_id res chain seq x y z
N MET A 1 33.20 6.58 8.42
CA MET A 1 32.06 6.76 9.35
C MET A 1 30.99 7.52 8.58
N LEU A 2 29.81 7.05 8.18
CA LEU A 2 29.01 5.83 8.35
C LEU A 2 28.17 5.71 7.06
N ILE A 3 28.46 4.72 6.20
CA ILE A 3 27.52 4.27 5.14
C ILE A 3 27.15 2.83 5.51
N SER A 4 26.40 2.65 6.59
CA SER A 4 26.05 1.31 7.09
C SER A 4 24.66 1.29 7.72
N SER A 5 23.67 1.92 7.07
CA SER A 5 22.27 1.80 7.49
C SER A 5 21.27 2.07 6.36
N LEU A 6 21.55 1.60 5.14
CA LEU A 6 20.51 1.51 4.12
C LEU A 6 19.96 0.08 4.17
N ARG A 7 18.85 -0.11 4.89
CA ARG A 7 18.12 -1.38 4.83
C ARG A 7 17.53 -1.53 3.42
N PRO A 8 17.70 -2.67 2.75
CA PRO A 8 17.11 -2.89 1.43
C PRO A 8 15.58 -2.88 1.54
N ILE A 9 14.93 -2.02 0.74
CA ILE A 9 13.47 -1.94 0.66
C ILE A 9 12.98 -3.21 -0.04
N ARG A 10 12.20 -4.05 0.66
CA ARG A 10 11.55 -5.22 0.06
C ARG A 10 10.26 -4.78 -0.62
N ILE A 11 10.30 -4.68 -1.96
CA ILE A 11 9.12 -4.39 -2.78
C ILE A 11 8.49 -5.73 -3.19
N LEU A 12 7.26 -5.98 -2.75
CA LEU A 12 6.51 -7.17 -3.11
C LEU A 12 5.75 -6.91 -4.42
N ILE A 13 6.22 -7.51 -5.50
CA ILE A 13 5.54 -7.50 -6.81
C ILE A 13 4.81 -8.85 -6.93
N THR A 14 3.49 -8.87 -6.85
CA THR A 14 2.70 -10.08 -7.09
C THR A 14 2.55 -10.29 -8.60
N HIS A 15 3.31 -11.20 -9.20
CA HIS A 15 3.14 -11.59 -10.59
C HIS A 15 2.42 -12.94 -10.70
N SER A 16 1.39 -12.98 -11.55
CA SER A 16 0.54 -14.14 -11.85
C SER A 16 1.36 -15.31 -12.44
N THR A 17 1.31 -16.47 -11.78
CA THR A 17 2.37 -17.49 -11.76
C THR A 17 2.35 -18.52 -12.89
N LYS A 18 1.65 -18.29 -14.01
CA LYS A 18 1.64 -19.30 -15.11
C LYS A 18 2.14 -18.79 -16.46
N SER A 19 2.08 -17.48 -16.73
CA SER A 19 2.67 -16.89 -17.95
C SER A 19 4.10 -16.34 -17.72
N CYS A 20 4.50 -16.13 -16.47
CA CYS A 20 5.78 -15.50 -16.14
C CYS A 20 6.99 -16.40 -16.41
N ILE A 21 6.90 -17.73 -16.28
CA ILE A 21 8.09 -18.59 -16.46
C ILE A 21 8.56 -18.56 -17.90
N LEU A 22 7.64 -18.62 -18.87
CA LEU A 22 8.01 -18.58 -20.29
C LEU A 22 8.57 -17.22 -20.69
N ILE A 23 7.98 -16.12 -20.19
CA ILE A 23 8.49 -14.77 -20.43
C ILE A 23 9.84 -14.58 -19.74
N LEU A 24 10.00 -15.08 -18.50
CA LEU A 24 11.26 -15.02 -17.76
C LEU A 24 12.35 -15.79 -18.51
N LEU A 25 12.07 -17.01 -18.98
CA LEU A 25 13.00 -17.81 -19.77
C LEU A 25 13.35 -17.10 -21.08
N LEU A 26 12.37 -16.52 -21.80
CA LEU A 26 12.62 -15.76 -23.03
C LEU A 26 13.46 -14.49 -22.76
N THR A 27 13.19 -13.78 -21.67
CA THR A 27 13.97 -12.60 -21.28
C THR A 27 15.38 -12.98 -20.83
N ILE A 28 15.55 -14.09 -20.12
CA ILE A 28 16.86 -14.60 -19.71
C ILE A 28 17.64 -15.04 -20.96
N THR A 29 17.02 -15.73 -21.92
CA THR A 29 17.70 -16.12 -23.15
C THR A 29 18.12 -14.93 -24.00
N VAL A 30 17.26 -13.90 -24.13
CA VAL A 30 17.63 -12.68 -24.87
C VAL A 30 18.73 -11.92 -24.13
N PHE A 31 18.68 -11.87 -22.79
CA PHE A 31 19.71 -11.22 -21.99
C PHE A 31 21.05 -11.94 -22.07
N LEU A 32 21.06 -13.28 -22.07
CA LEU A 32 22.27 -14.09 -22.26
C LEU A 32 22.85 -13.91 -23.67
N LEU A 33 22.02 -13.90 -24.72
CA LEU A 33 22.48 -13.59 -26.09
C LEU A 33 23.05 -12.18 -26.22
N VAL A 34 22.50 -11.20 -25.49
CA VAL A 34 23.05 -9.85 -25.42
C VAL A 34 24.35 -9.82 -24.64
N ILE A 35 24.49 -10.59 -23.56
CA ILE A 35 25.76 -10.73 -22.83
C ILE A 35 26.83 -11.39 -23.71
N ASP A 36 26.53 -12.48 -24.41
CA ASP A 36 27.47 -13.15 -25.31
C ASP A 36 27.93 -12.22 -26.44
N TYR A 37 27.01 -11.43 -27.00
CA TYR A 37 27.34 -10.40 -28.00
C TYR A 37 28.17 -9.25 -27.43
N LEU A 38 27.91 -8.84 -26.19
CA LEU A 38 28.70 -7.82 -25.49
C LEU A 38 30.08 -8.35 -25.06
N GLU A 39 30.22 -9.64 -24.74
CA GLU A 39 31.51 -10.29 -24.49
C GLU A 39 32.36 -10.35 -25.77
N GLU A 40 31.79 -10.66 -26.93
CA GLU A 40 32.51 -10.56 -28.21
C GLU A 40 32.99 -9.14 -28.52
N LEU A 41 32.18 -8.12 -28.21
CA LEU A 41 32.57 -6.72 -28.37
C LEU A 41 33.59 -6.26 -27.30
N TYR A 42 33.54 -6.84 -26.11
CA TYR A 42 34.44 -6.52 -25.00
C TYR A 42 35.82 -7.18 -25.18
N ILE A 43 35.87 -8.44 -25.62
CA ILE A 43 37.12 -9.17 -25.92
C ILE A 43 37.86 -8.49 -27.07
N ASN A 44 37.17 -8.07 -28.13
CA ASN A 44 37.79 -7.32 -29.24
C ASN A 44 38.31 -5.93 -28.83
N LYS A 45 37.86 -5.39 -27.68
CA LYS A 45 38.28 -4.07 -27.17
C LYS A 45 39.35 -4.16 -26.08
N HIS A 46 39.65 -5.35 -25.54
CA HIS A 46 40.55 -5.53 -24.40
C HIS A 46 41.80 -6.39 -24.61
N THR A 47 42.22 -6.63 -25.85
CA THR A 47 43.62 -7.01 -26.19
C THR A 47 44.64 -5.89 -25.88
N ASP A 48 44.25 -4.87 -25.10
CA ASP A 48 45.06 -3.67 -24.85
C ASP A 48 44.80 -3.11 -23.43
N ARG A 49 44.92 -3.97 -22.39
CA ARG A 49 45.39 -3.57 -21.04
C ARG A 49 45.46 -4.76 -20.10
N THR A 50 46.70 -5.14 -19.80
CA THR A 50 47.09 -6.10 -18.77
C THR A 50 46.88 -5.58 -17.35
N SER A 51 46.72 -6.54 -16.43
CA SER A 51 47.13 -6.60 -15.01
C SER A 51 46.05 -6.51 -13.91
N THR A 52 45.96 -7.65 -13.18
CA THR A 52 45.66 -7.83 -11.73
C THR A 52 44.25 -7.46 -11.23
N GLU A 53 43.51 -8.25 -10.44
CA GLU A 53 43.86 -9.22 -9.40
C GLU A 53 42.64 -10.12 -9.11
N LEU A 54 42.86 -11.44 -8.91
CA LEU A 54 41.86 -12.44 -8.52
C LEU A 54 41.82 -12.57 -6.98
N VAL A 55 40.64 -12.53 -6.37
CA VAL A 55 40.40 -13.13 -5.05
C VAL A 55 39.04 -13.84 -5.09
N GLU A 56 39.08 -15.16 -4.88
CA GLU A 56 37.94 -16.09 -4.79
C GLU A 56 36.99 -15.76 -3.64
N LEU A 57 35.69 -15.94 -3.85
CA LEU A 57 34.70 -16.09 -2.79
C LEU A 57 33.99 -17.43 -2.97
N ASP A 58 34.30 -18.32 -2.02
CA ASP A 58 33.86 -19.70 -1.92
C ASP A 58 32.34 -19.81 -1.65
N SER A 59 31.77 -20.84 -2.24
CA SER A 59 30.37 -21.25 -2.17
C SER A 59 30.18 -22.29 -1.07
N THR A 60 29.38 -22.01 -0.05
CA THR A 60 28.71 -23.09 0.69
C THR A 60 27.34 -22.66 1.19
N ALA A 61 26.34 -23.43 0.77
CA ALA A 61 24.95 -23.36 1.17
C ALA A 61 24.74 -24.01 2.55
N SER A 62 23.75 -23.52 3.31
CA SER A 62 22.90 -24.42 4.10
C SER A 62 21.55 -23.77 4.39
N THR A 63 20.53 -24.38 3.81
CA THR A 63 19.10 -24.21 4.07
C THR A 63 18.72 -24.82 5.41
N ASP A 64 17.88 -24.13 6.18
CA ASP A 64 16.99 -24.78 7.15
C ASP A 64 15.61 -24.10 7.14
N VAL A 65 14.66 -24.78 6.49
CA VAL A 65 13.23 -24.50 6.48
C VAL A 65 12.60 -25.30 7.61
N LYS A 66 12.10 -24.64 8.65
CA LYS A 66 11.37 -25.29 9.75
C LYS A 66 9.87 -25.12 9.57
N LEU A 67 9.25 -26.19 9.06
CA LEU A 67 7.81 -26.46 9.10
C LEU A 67 7.35 -26.61 10.55
N LEU A 68 6.34 -25.87 10.99
CA LEU A 68 5.59 -26.19 12.19
C LEU A 68 4.17 -26.61 11.84
N LYS A 69 3.89 -27.85 12.24
CA LYS A 69 2.65 -28.60 12.09
C LYS A 69 1.54 -28.01 12.96
N GLU A 70 0.33 -28.17 12.44
CA GLU A 70 -0.95 -28.07 13.13
C GLU A 70 -1.18 -29.29 14.03
N SER A 71 -1.59 -29.09 15.28
CA SER A 71 -2.55 -29.98 15.98
C SER A 71 -2.83 -29.52 17.42
N SER A 72 -4.10 -29.67 17.80
CA SER A 72 -4.66 -30.08 19.10
C SER A 72 -5.68 -29.11 19.70
N SER A 73 -6.92 -29.61 19.80
CA SER A 73 -7.98 -29.11 20.70
C SER A 73 -7.59 -29.32 22.17
N PRO A 74 -8.20 -28.55 23.08
CA PRO A 74 -8.68 -29.17 24.32
C PRO A 74 -10.11 -28.77 24.69
N SER A 75 -10.85 -29.80 25.09
CA SER A 75 -12.10 -29.73 25.85
C SER A 75 -11.91 -29.14 27.26
N THR A 76 -12.97 -28.48 27.73
CA THR A 76 -13.35 -28.23 29.13
C THR A 76 -12.40 -27.39 30.01
N LEU A 77 -12.64 -26.08 30.04
CA LEU A 77 -12.46 -25.25 31.24
C LEU A 77 -13.54 -24.17 31.29
N GLU A 78 -14.67 -24.49 31.93
CA GLU A 78 -15.69 -23.49 32.25
C GLU A 78 -15.24 -22.58 33.40
N ARG A 79 -15.78 -21.36 33.36
CA ARG A 79 -16.01 -20.46 34.50
C ARG A 79 -14.91 -19.44 34.84
N THR A 80 -14.53 -18.59 33.87
CA THR A 80 -14.07 -17.18 34.10
C THR A 80 -14.19 -16.29 32.85
N ALA A 81 -15.17 -16.54 31.96
CA ALA A 81 -15.29 -15.86 30.65
C ALA A 81 -16.36 -14.76 30.54
N SER A 82 -17.02 -14.36 31.64
CA SER A 82 -18.18 -13.46 31.55
C SER A 82 -17.81 -11.96 31.45
N GLY A 83 -16.78 -11.50 32.19
CA GLY A 83 -16.44 -10.07 32.23
C GLY A 83 -15.76 -9.53 30.96
N LYS A 84 -14.88 -10.32 30.34
CA LYS A 84 -14.13 -9.93 29.12
C LYS A 84 -14.99 -9.96 27.86
N ALA A 85 -15.87 -10.96 27.72
CA ALA A 85 -16.74 -11.08 26.55
C ALA A 85 -17.77 -9.93 26.49
N VAL A 86 -18.32 -9.52 27.64
CA VAL A 86 -19.30 -8.42 27.72
C VAL A 86 -18.66 -7.06 27.41
N THR A 87 -17.43 -6.78 27.87
CA THR A 87 -16.70 -5.55 27.52
C THR A 87 -16.27 -5.52 26.06
N GLN A 88 -15.91 -6.67 25.48
CA GLN A 88 -15.53 -6.78 24.07
C GLN A 88 -16.74 -6.64 23.12
N LEU A 89 -17.92 -7.10 23.51
CA LEU A 89 -19.16 -6.90 22.75
C LEU A 89 -19.63 -5.44 22.79
N ALA A 90 -19.51 -4.77 23.95
CA ALA A 90 -19.84 -3.35 24.07
C ALA A 90 -18.90 -2.44 23.23
N SER A 91 -17.62 -2.80 23.11
CA SER A 91 -16.68 -2.07 22.25
C SER A 91 -16.93 -2.31 20.76
N LEU A 92 -17.29 -3.54 20.36
CA LEU A 92 -17.67 -3.85 18.98
C LEU A 92 -18.96 -3.15 18.54
N GLU A 93 -19.96 -3.07 19.42
CA GLU A 93 -21.20 -2.33 19.15
C GLU A 93 -20.93 -0.82 19.01
N SER A 94 -20.03 -0.28 19.84
CA SER A 94 -19.61 1.12 19.74
C SER A 94 -18.87 1.39 18.42
N ILE A 95 -17.96 0.50 18.02
CA ILE A 95 -17.26 0.58 16.72
C ILE A 95 -18.27 0.50 15.58
N TYR A 96 -19.18 -0.47 15.61
CA TYR A 96 -20.21 -0.65 14.58
C TYR A 96 -21.06 0.61 14.42
N ASN A 97 -21.49 1.21 15.52
CA ASN A 97 -22.28 2.44 15.50
C ASN A 97 -21.48 3.64 14.98
N ILE A 98 -20.19 3.75 15.30
CA ILE A 98 -19.29 4.77 14.71
C ILE A 98 -19.21 4.61 13.19
N TRP A 99 -18.96 3.40 12.70
CA TRP A 99 -18.88 3.14 11.25
C TRP A 99 -20.24 3.35 10.56
N ARG A 100 -21.33 2.92 11.19
CA ARG A 100 -22.68 3.09 10.68
C ARG A 100 -23.07 4.57 10.59
N ALA A 101 -22.68 5.38 11.58
CA ALA A 101 -22.90 6.83 11.59
C ALA A 101 -22.10 7.58 10.52
N ARG A 102 -21.00 6.98 10.02
CA ARG A 102 -20.19 7.55 8.93
C ARG A 102 -20.73 7.25 7.53
N ARG A 103 -21.78 6.42 7.40
CA ARG A 103 -22.36 6.14 6.07
C ARG A 103 -22.95 7.42 5.50
N ARG A 104 -22.61 7.70 4.24
CA ARG A 104 -23.14 8.87 3.53
C ARG A 104 -24.63 8.66 3.24
N ASN A 105 -25.39 9.74 3.19
CA ASN A 105 -26.83 9.69 2.99
C ASN A 105 -27.18 9.00 1.67
N GLU A 106 -26.44 9.30 0.60
CA GLU A 106 -26.64 8.71 -0.73
C GLU A 106 -26.45 7.19 -0.77
N THR A 107 -25.65 6.60 0.12
CA THR A 107 -25.40 5.15 0.18
C THR A 107 -25.97 4.47 1.42
N SER A 108 -26.62 5.22 2.32
CA SER A 108 -27.16 4.73 3.59
C SER A 108 -28.19 3.61 3.43
N HIS A 109 -28.91 3.60 2.30
CA HIS A 109 -29.92 2.60 1.93
C HIS A 109 -29.32 1.33 1.32
N VAL A 110 -28.04 1.31 0.99
CA VAL A 110 -27.36 0.15 0.41
C VAL A 110 -27.03 -0.84 1.54
N ASP A 111 -27.50 -2.07 1.37
CA ASP A 111 -27.21 -3.20 2.23
C ASP A 111 -25.96 -3.92 1.73
N CYS A 112 -24.81 -3.58 2.30
CA CYS A 112 -23.53 -4.20 1.96
C CYS A 112 -23.50 -5.71 2.26
N GLY A 113 -24.27 -6.19 3.25
CA GLY A 113 -24.33 -7.61 3.57
C GLY A 113 -24.93 -8.41 2.42
N ARG A 114 -26.02 -7.92 1.83
CA ARG A 114 -26.62 -8.54 0.64
C ARG A 114 -25.71 -8.46 -0.59
N VAL A 115 -25.03 -7.32 -0.78
CA VAL A 115 -24.09 -7.15 -1.90
C VAL A 115 -22.90 -8.12 -1.78
N LEU A 116 -22.30 -8.24 -0.60
CA LEU A 116 -21.14 -9.10 -0.35
C LEU A 116 -21.49 -10.60 -0.37
N ASN A 117 -22.73 -10.96 -0.07
CA ASN A 117 -23.24 -12.33 -0.21
C ASN A 117 -23.79 -12.62 -1.63
N GLU A 118 -23.49 -11.75 -2.60
CA GLU A 118 -23.87 -11.93 -4.01
C GLU A 118 -25.38 -12.14 -4.25
N ASP A 119 -26.24 -11.44 -3.49
CA ASP A 119 -27.67 -11.39 -3.77
C ASP A 119 -27.91 -10.71 -5.12
N LYS A 120 -28.01 -11.53 -6.17
CA LYS A 120 -28.07 -11.07 -7.58
C LYS A 120 -29.29 -10.19 -7.83
N ASP A 121 -30.41 -10.48 -7.20
CA ASP A 121 -31.64 -9.72 -7.40
C ASP A 121 -31.55 -8.36 -6.72
N TYR A 122 -30.98 -8.30 -5.52
CA TYR A 122 -30.69 -7.03 -4.86
C TYR A 122 -29.66 -6.19 -5.64
N VAL A 123 -28.58 -6.81 -6.10
CA VAL A 123 -27.54 -6.12 -6.86
C VAL A 123 -28.11 -5.53 -8.16
N LYS A 124 -28.98 -6.26 -8.87
CA LYS A 124 -29.68 -5.72 -10.06
C LYS A 124 -30.52 -4.49 -9.71
N LEU A 125 -31.23 -4.49 -8.57
CA LEU A 125 -32.02 -3.34 -8.12
C LEU A 125 -31.14 -2.11 -7.87
N ILE A 126 -30.01 -2.28 -7.19
CA ILE A 126 -29.06 -1.20 -6.90
C ILE A 126 -28.36 -0.73 -8.18
N VAL A 127 -28.00 -1.63 -9.10
CA VAL A 127 -27.41 -1.27 -10.39
C VAL A 127 -28.38 -0.45 -11.25
N GLY A 128 -29.68 -0.73 -11.19
CA GLY A 128 -30.70 0.08 -11.87
C GLY A 128 -30.81 1.51 -11.32
N LYS A 129 -30.39 1.74 -10.07
CA LYS A 129 -30.43 3.04 -9.38
C LYS A 129 -29.12 3.33 -8.65
N ARG A 130 -28.00 3.31 -9.38
CA ARG A 130 -26.67 3.49 -8.76
C ARG A 130 -26.62 4.81 -7.97
N PRO A 131 -26.21 4.76 -6.69
CA PRO A 131 -25.97 5.98 -5.92
C PRO A 131 -24.91 6.84 -6.60
N LYS A 132 -25.19 8.13 -6.74
CA LYS A 132 -24.19 9.12 -7.15
C LYS A 132 -23.63 9.77 -5.90
N LEU A 133 -22.31 9.81 -5.80
CA LEU A 133 -21.64 10.46 -4.69
C LEU A 133 -21.87 11.97 -4.77
N ILE A 134 -22.26 12.55 -3.65
CA ILE A 134 -22.48 13.99 -3.56
C ILE A 134 -21.15 14.64 -3.13
N PRO A 135 -20.62 15.61 -3.89
CA PRO A 135 -19.42 16.33 -3.48
C PRO A 135 -19.65 17.08 -2.16
N GLN A 136 -18.94 16.69 -1.11
CA GLN A 136 -18.93 17.39 0.17
C GLN A 136 -17.75 18.36 0.31
N VAL A 137 -18.01 19.51 0.93
CA VAL A 137 -16.93 20.38 1.43
C VAL A 137 -16.53 19.86 2.79
N LEU A 138 -15.27 19.41 2.92
CA LEU A 138 -14.75 18.89 4.17
C LEU A 138 -14.03 19.98 4.96
N ASP A 139 -14.20 19.94 6.28
CA ASP A 139 -13.38 20.72 7.20
C ASP A 139 -11.99 20.05 7.33
N MET A 140 -10.96 20.85 7.06
CA MET A 140 -9.56 20.45 7.00
C MET A 140 -8.79 20.75 8.29
N ASN A 141 -9.47 21.14 9.37
CA ASN A 141 -8.87 21.26 10.70
C ASN A 141 -8.38 19.90 11.21
N CYS A 142 -7.24 19.89 11.92
CA CYS A 142 -6.64 18.64 12.41
C CYS A 142 -7.50 17.87 13.41
N SER A 143 -8.29 18.56 14.25
CA SER A 143 -9.25 17.91 15.14
C SER A 143 -10.27 17.10 14.34
N THR A 144 -10.78 17.68 13.26
CA THR A 144 -11.78 17.06 12.37
C THR A 144 -11.16 15.91 11.57
N ILE A 145 -9.97 16.09 10.96
CA ILE A 145 -9.24 15.03 10.24
C ILE A 145 -8.99 13.83 11.16
N ARG A 146 -8.44 14.04 12.35
CA ARG A 146 -8.17 12.94 13.31
C ARG A 146 -9.46 12.29 13.79
N GLY A 147 -10.53 13.08 13.96
CA GLY A 147 -11.87 12.57 14.30
C GLY A 147 -12.43 11.60 13.25
N ARG A 148 -12.09 11.78 11.96
CA ARG A 148 -12.49 10.87 10.86
C ARG A 148 -11.73 9.54 10.84
N LEU A 149 -10.56 9.44 11.50
CA LEU A 149 -9.79 8.19 11.59
C LEU A 149 -10.19 7.28 12.76
N ASN A 150 -10.95 7.79 13.75
CA ASN A 150 -11.28 7.02 14.95
C ASN A 150 -12.10 5.75 14.66
N PRO A 151 -11.96 4.66 15.43
CA PRO A 151 -11.29 4.59 16.72
C PRO A 151 -9.87 3.97 16.63
N ILE A 152 -8.86 4.83 16.42
CA ILE A 152 -7.45 4.41 16.33
C ILE A 152 -7.02 3.65 17.61
N ASN A 153 -7.53 4.07 18.77
CA ASN A 153 -7.19 3.51 20.08
C ASN A 153 -7.63 2.04 20.28
N LEU A 154 -8.37 1.47 19.33
CA LEU A 154 -8.84 0.08 19.38
C LEU A 154 -8.01 -0.86 18.47
N LEU A 155 -7.03 -0.32 17.75
CA LEU A 155 -6.18 -1.10 16.86
C LEU A 155 -5.14 -1.88 17.67
N LYS A 156 -5.05 -3.19 17.41
CA LYS A 156 -4.02 -4.05 18.01
C LYS A 156 -2.67 -3.76 17.36
N PRO A 157 -1.56 -3.76 18.13
CA PRO A 157 -0.24 -3.59 17.55
C PRO A 157 0.06 -4.60 16.43
N LEU A 158 0.73 -4.12 15.38
CA LEU A 158 1.24 -4.93 14.28
C LEU A 158 2.65 -5.40 14.58
N ALA A 159 3.02 -6.59 14.07
CA ALA A 159 4.38 -7.10 14.14
C ALA A 159 5.39 -6.19 13.41
N PHE A 160 4.95 -5.58 12.31
CA PHE A 160 5.69 -4.59 11.54
C PHE A 160 4.71 -3.63 10.84
N GLY A 161 5.19 -2.41 10.56
CA GLY A 161 4.46 -1.45 9.73
C GLY A 161 4.60 -1.71 8.24
N VAL A 162 3.65 -1.19 7.47
CA VAL A 162 3.69 -1.14 6.00
C VAL A 162 3.72 0.30 5.53
N ALA A 163 4.55 0.59 4.53
CA ALA A 163 4.59 1.87 3.85
C ALA A 163 3.70 1.85 2.60
N HIS A 164 2.66 2.68 2.60
CA HIS A 164 1.75 2.86 1.48
C HIS A 164 2.25 4.03 0.63
N VAL A 165 2.76 3.75 -0.56
CA VAL A 165 3.16 4.80 -1.50
C VAL A 165 2.08 4.97 -2.54
N ARG A 166 1.57 6.19 -2.68
CA ARG A 166 0.43 6.51 -3.51
C ARG A 166 0.74 7.67 -4.45
N ILE A 167 0.42 7.49 -5.73
CA ILE A 167 0.35 8.59 -6.68
C ILE A 167 -1.11 9.05 -6.75
N VAL A 168 -1.34 10.34 -6.54
CA VAL A 168 -2.69 10.93 -6.46
C VAL A 168 -2.79 12.18 -7.34
N TYR A 169 -3.99 12.42 -7.90
CA TYR A 169 -4.25 13.54 -8.83
C TYR A 169 -5.45 14.39 -8.42
N GLU A 170 -6.55 13.78 -7.99
CA GLU A 170 -7.77 14.51 -7.61
C GLU A 170 -8.60 13.74 -6.56
N SER A 171 -9.78 14.27 -6.21
CA SER A 171 -10.77 13.68 -5.28
C SER A 171 -10.22 13.33 -3.89
N TYR A 172 -10.02 14.36 -3.05
CA TYR A 172 -9.51 14.21 -1.69
C TYR A 172 -10.30 13.19 -0.85
N GLN A 173 -11.64 13.21 -0.93
CA GLN A 173 -12.49 12.26 -0.20
C GLN A 173 -12.13 10.81 -0.47
N PHE A 174 -11.85 10.45 -1.73
CA PHE A 174 -11.47 9.09 -2.06
C PHE A 174 -10.11 8.73 -1.46
N VAL A 175 -9.16 9.66 -1.49
CA VAL A 175 -7.83 9.46 -0.90
C VAL A 175 -7.94 9.30 0.62
N GLU A 176 -8.77 10.10 1.28
CA GLU A 176 -9.02 9.99 2.72
C GLU A 176 -9.77 8.69 3.07
N ASP A 177 -10.76 8.26 2.28
CA ASP A 177 -11.47 7.00 2.46
C ASP A 177 -10.50 5.79 2.27
N GLU A 178 -9.57 5.83 1.31
CA GLU A 178 -8.52 4.81 1.13
C GLU A 178 -7.55 4.78 2.32
N LEU A 179 -7.13 5.96 2.80
CA LEU A 179 -6.31 6.08 3.99
C LEU A 179 -7.01 5.44 5.19
N ILE A 180 -8.27 5.82 5.45
CA ILE A 180 -9.07 5.29 6.56
C ILE A 180 -9.17 3.75 6.49
N SER A 181 -9.34 3.19 5.31
CA SER A 181 -9.47 1.73 5.13
C SER A 181 -8.20 0.94 5.51
N SER A 182 -7.04 1.58 5.50
CA SER A 182 -5.74 0.94 5.74
C SER A 182 -4.93 1.57 6.88
N TYR A 183 -5.51 2.56 7.56
CA TYR A 183 -4.81 3.35 8.56
C TYR A 183 -4.44 2.50 9.78
N HIS A 184 -3.15 2.54 10.11
CA HIS A 184 -2.63 2.05 11.36
C HIS A 184 -1.52 3.00 11.82
N PRO A 185 -1.38 3.33 13.12
CA PRO A 185 -0.32 4.22 13.61
C PRO A 185 1.11 3.74 13.28
N GLN A 186 1.30 2.43 13.13
CA GLN A 186 2.58 1.83 12.73
C GLN A 186 2.80 1.81 11.20
N ASN A 187 1.77 2.06 10.39
CA ASN A 187 1.91 2.19 8.94
C ASN A 187 2.36 3.60 8.58
N PHE A 188 3.05 3.74 7.46
CA PHE A 188 3.40 5.02 6.86
C PHE A 188 2.65 5.21 5.55
N PHE A 189 2.30 6.45 5.22
CA PHE A 189 1.61 6.80 3.98
C PHE A 189 2.39 7.92 3.30
N CYS A 190 2.84 7.69 2.07
CA CYS A 190 3.49 8.72 1.27
C CYS A 190 2.70 9.02 0.01
N TYR A 191 2.29 10.26 -0.15
CA TYR A 191 1.56 10.75 -1.32
C TYR A 191 2.48 11.52 -2.26
N SER A 192 2.58 11.05 -3.50
CA SER A 192 3.13 11.84 -4.60
C SER A 192 1.98 12.48 -5.37
N VAL A 193 1.80 13.78 -5.16
CA VAL A 193 0.72 14.55 -5.77
C VAL A 193 1.15 15.01 -7.16
N ASP A 194 0.46 14.55 -8.20
CA ASP A 194 0.74 14.91 -9.59
C ASP A 194 0.80 16.43 -9.74
N LYS A 195 1.79 16.94 -10.49
CA LYS A 195 2.02 18.37 -10.72
C LYS A 195 0.79 19.06 -11.31
N LYS A 196 -0.03 18.35 -12.11
CA LYS A 196 -1.24 18.88 -12.73
C LYS A 196 -2.44 18.95 -11.80
N SER A 197 -2.35 18.36 -10.61
CA SER A 197 -3.46 18.33 -9.67
C SER A 197 -3.95 19.75 -9.33
N PRO A 198 -5.28 19.97 -9.18
CA PRO A 198 -5.81 21.26 -8.77
C PRO A 198 -5.17 21.77 -7.48
N ALA A 199 -4.94 23.09 -7.39
CA ALA A 199 -4.29 23.71 -6.23
C ALA A 199 -5.03 23.39 -4.91
N LYS A 200 -6.36 23.43 -4.92
CA LYS A 200 -7.18 23.06 -3.76
C LYS A 200 -6.90 21.63 -3.30
N PHE A 201 -6.85 20.67 -4.23
CA PHE A 201 -6.59 19.28 -3.90
C PHE A 201 -5.20 19.09 -3.27
N PHE A 202 -4.17 19.74 -3.81
CA PHE A 202 -2.83 19.69 -3.23
C PHE A 202 -2.82 20.26 -1.80
N ASN A 203 -3.50 21.39 -1.56
CA ASN A 203 -3.62 21.98 -0.23
C ASN A 203 -4.38 21.06 0.75
N ASP A 204 -5.44 20.38 0.30
CA ASP A 204 -6.18 19.43 1.13
C ASP A 204 -5.29 18.24 1.55
N ILE A 205 -4.48 17.69 0.63
CA ILE A 205 -3.50 16.63 0.93
C ILE A 205 -2.39 17.15 1.86
N ASN A 206 -1.95 18.40 1.70
CA ASN A 206 -0.97 19.03 2.59
C ASN A 206 -1.51 19.15 4.03
N ASN A 207 -2.73 19.64 4.21
CA ASN A 207 -3.37 19.71 5.52
C ASN A 207 -3.49 18.32 6.17
N LEU A 208 -3.83 17.29 5.39
CA LEU A 208 -3.85 15.90 5.87
C LEU A 208 -2.49 15.44 6.40
N ALA A 209 -1.41 15.71 5.67
CA ALA A 209 -0.05 15.37 6.07
C ALA A 209 0.43 16.14 7.31
N GLU A 210 0.07 17.42 7.44
CA GLU A 210 0.39 18.22 8.64
C GLU A 210 -0.32 17.70 9.89
N CYS A 211 -1.53 17.15 9.74
CA CYS A 211 -2.32 16.67 10.86
C CYS A 211 -1.94 15.25 11.34
N LEU A 212 -1.28 14.45 10.51
CA LEU A 212 -1.00 13.03 10.78
C LEU A 212 0.50 12.74 10.68
N PRO A 213 1.16 12.33 11.78
CA PRO A 213 2.62 12.22 11.82
C PRO A 213 3.19 11.10 10.92
N ASN A 214 2.35 10.15 10.51
CA ASN A 214 2.69 9.03 9.65
C ASN A 214 2.25 9.23 8.18
N VAL A 215 1.84 10.45 7.81
CA VAL A 215 1.50 10.83 6.44
C VAL A 215 2.53 11.82 5.90
N LEU A 216 3.09 11.52 4.74
CA LEU A 216 4.17 12.25 4.09
C LEU A 216 3.76 12.65 2.67
N ILE A 217 4.39 13.70 2.16
CA ILE A 217 4.27 14.12 0.76
C ILE A 217 5.64 14.05 0.10
N SER A 218 5.72 13.54 -1.13
CA SER A 218 6.98 13.49 -1.86
C SER A 218 7.54 14.90 -2.10
N LYS A 219 8.84 15.07 -1.90
CA LYS A 219 9.54 16.37 -2.07
C LYS A 219 9.42 16.95 -3.49
N GLN A 220 9.30 16.09 -4.50
CA GLN A 220 9.17 16.48 -5.90
C GLN A 220 7.79 16.09 -6.43
N ARG A 221 7.25 16.93 -7.33
CA ARG A 221 5.99 16.68 -8.04
C ARG A 221 6.28 16.55 -9.52
N PHE A 222 5.70 15.52 -10.13
CA PHE A 222 5.90 15.20 -11.55
C PHE A 222 4.60 15.33 -12.32
N ASP A 223 4.68 15.72 -13.59
CA ASP A 223 3.53 15.70 -14.51
C ASP A 223 3.36 14.28 -15.05
N ILE A 224 2.48 13.50 -14.41
CA ILE A 224 2.34 12.08 -14.70
C ILE A 224 1.31 11.90 -15.81
N THR A 225 1.69 11.21 -16.89
CA THR A 225 0.78 11.02 -18.03
C THR A 225 -0.02 9.72 -17.89
N HIS A 226 -1.12 9.60 -18.63
CA HIS A 226 -1.90 8.36 -18.70
C HIS A 226 -1.06 7.15 -19.16
N GLY A 227 -0.03 7.38 -19.98
CA GLY A 227 0.94 6.36 -20.38
C GLY A 227 2.01 6.05 -19.33
N GLY A 228 1.92 6.63 -18.12
CA GLY A 228 2.80 6.35 -17.00
C GLY A 228 4.16 7.06 -17.02
N LYS A 229 4.33 8.09 -17.87
CA LYS A 229 5.54 8.92 -17.85
C LYS A 229 5.70 9.53 -16.45
N PHE A 230 6.93 9.47 -15.91
CA PHE A 230 7.29 9.91 -14.56
C PHE A 230 6.66 9.15 -13.38
N MET A 231 5.88 8.09 -13.61
CA MET A 231 5.27 7.31 -12.52
C MET A 231 6.33 6.72 -11.57
N ASN A 232 7.38 6.11 -12.13
CA ASN A 232 8.49 5.56 -11.34
C ASN A 232 9.27 6.65 -10.58
N HIS A 233 9.35 7.86 -11.14
CA HIS A 233 10.03 8.98 -10.48
C HIS A 233 9.24 9.47 -9.27
N ALA A 234 7.90 9.53 -9.41
CA ALA A 234 6.98 9.85 -8.33
C ALA A 234 7.06 8.83 -7.19
N PHE A 235 7.00 7.53 -7.50
CA PHE A 235 7.20 6.46 -6.51
C PHE A 235 8.56 6.55 -5.83
N TYR A 236 9.63 6.70 -6.61
CA TYR A 236 10.99 6.82 -6.08
C TYR A 236 11.17 8.02 -5.14
N SER A 237 10.61 9.19 -5.50
CA SER A 237 10.64 10.40 -4.66
C SER A 237 9.96 10.17 -3.30
N CYS A 238 8.85 9.44 -3.29
CA CYS A 238 8.17 9.06 -2.06
C CYS A 238 8.97 8.05 -1.23
N LEU A 239 9.48 6.98 -1.86
CA LEU A 239 10.32 5.99 -1.18
C LEU A 239 11.54 6.65 -0.54
N LYS A 240 12.18 7.61 -1.22
CA LYS A 240 13.30 8.38 -0.67
C LYS A 240 12.92 9.18 0.59
N SER A 241 11.68 9.64 0.68
CA SER A 241 11.16 10.35 1.86
C SER A 241 10.87 9.40 3.02
N LEU A 242 10.60 8.12 2.73
CA LEU A 242 10.35 7.08 3.73
C LEU A 242 11.63 6.50 4.34
N ILE A 243 12.78 6.55 3.65
CA ILE A 243 14.06 5.99 4.14
C ILE A 243 14.49 6.59 5.50
N SER A 244 14.14 7.84 5.79
CA SER A 244 14.45 8.48 7.07
C SER A 244 13.56 8.02 8.23
N HIS A 245 12.57 7.17 7.96
CA HIS A 245 11.61 6.67 8.94
C HIS A 245 11.80 5.17 9.14
N SER A 246 11.86 4.74 10.40
CA SER A 246 11.92 3.33 10.79
C SER A 246 10.54 2.81 11.22
N GLY A 247 10.40 1.50 11.39
CA GLY A 247 9.17 0.87 11.89
C GLY A 247 8.28 0.23 10.83
N TRP A 248 8.64 0.35 9.54
CA TRP A 248 8.02 -0.36 8.44
C TRP A 248 8.99 -1.33 7.76
N GLU A 249 8.49 -2.42 7.19
CA GLU A 249 9.31 -3.46 6.54
C GLU A 249 9.03 -3.66 5.05
N TYR A 250 7.81 -3.35 4.63
CA TYR A 250 7.36 -3.50 3.24
C TYR A 250 6.78 -2.21 2.72
N ALA A 251 6.94 -1.98 1.41
CA ALA A 251 6.31 -0.89 0.71
C ALA A 251 5.31 -1.42 -0.33
N ILE A 252 4.10 -0.86 -0.34
CA ILE A 252 3.06 -1.12 -1.35
C ILE A 252 2.95 0.11 -2.23
N LEU A 253 3.26 -0.04 -3.51
CA LEU A 253 3.17 1.03 -4.51
C LEU A 253 1.84 0.90 -5.25
N LEU A 254 0.98 1.93 -5.17
CA LEU A 254 -0.26 1.97 -5.94
C LEU A 254 -0.45 3.35 -6.58
N GLN A 255 -0.98 3.37 -7.79
CA GLN A 255 -1.58 4.58 -8.34
C GLN A 255 -3.05 4.60 -7.94
N VAL A 256 -3.48 5.67 -7.29
CA VAL A 256 -4.90 5.89 -7.04
C VAL A 256 -5.53 6.37 -8.33
N ASN A 257 -6.13 5.44 -9.08
CA ASN A 257 -6.77 5.74 -10.35
C ASN A 257 -8.30 5.87 -10.17
N LEU A 258 -8.78 7.11 -10.17
CA LEU A 258 -10.21 7.44 -10.06
C LEU A 258 -11.02 7.10 -11.32
N SER A 259 -10.36 6.90 -12.48
CA SER A 259 -11.06 6.61 -13.74
C SER A 259 -11.74 5.23 -13.77
N ARG A 260 -11.50 4.37 -12.78
CA ARG A 260 -12.20 3.07 -12.64
C ARG A 260 -13.37 3.07 -11.66
N VAL A 261 -13.57 4.14 -10.89
CA VAL A 261 -14.83 4.37 -10.17
C VAL A 261 -15.63 5.36 -11.03
N LYS A 262 -16.32 4.86 -12.06
CA LYS A 262 -17.24 5.69 -12.82
C LYS A 262 -18.36 6.16 -11.88
N MET A 263 -18.32 7.44 -11.51
CA MET A 263 -19.47 8.18 -10.96
C MET A 263 -20.59 8.29 -11.99
#